data_AF-B9F6J8-F1
#
_entry.id   AF-B9F6J8-F1
#
_cell.length_a   1.000
_cell.length_b   1.000
_cell.length_c   1.000
_cell.angle_alpha   90.00
_cell.angle_beta   90.00
_cell.angle_gamma   90.00
#
_symmetry.space_group_name_H-M   'P 1'
#
loop_
_entity.id
_entity.type
_entity.pdbx_description
1 polymer ?
#
loop_
_entity_poly.entity_id
_entity_poly.type
_entity_poly.pdbx_seq_one_letter_code
_entity_poly.pdbx_strand_id
1 'polypeptide(L)'
;MSRTSSSAPLLVLTPDGESTAVISDDFFFAGNTENRFGFNATLGNVQAFPGLNTLGVSINRGDFAPGGLNALHSHPRAAELYNVGDVAAQVITAFNSQLPGVVAAAPSLFGSDPEIPDAVLAENYQVDVKIIRLLKSKF
;
A
#
# COMPACT_ATOMS: atom_id res chain seq x y z
N MET A 1 17.69 29.86 7.54
CA MET A 1 16.88 29.76 8.76
C MET A 1 17.09 28.38 9.36
N SER A 2 17.80 28.31 10.48
CA SER A 2 18.18 27.06 11.15
C SER A 2 17.00 26.57 12.01
N ARG A 3 16.52 25.34 11.79
CA ARG A 3 15.56 24.67 12.69
C ARG A 3 16.34 23.80 13.66
N THR A 4 16.66 24.34 14.84
CA THR A 4 17.02 23.53 16.01
C THR A 4 15.78 23.28 16.84
N SER A 5 15.06 22.20 16.54
CA SER A 5 14.09 21.62 17.47
C SER A 5 14.75 20.41 18.10
N SER A 6 15.47 20.62 19.21
CA SER A 6 15.87 19.52 20.08
C SER A 6 14.64 19.08 20.86
N SER A 7 13.87 18.18 20.25
CA SER A 7 12.82 17.45 20.97
C SER A 7 13.52 16.37 21.79
N ALA A 8 13.32 16.37 23.10
CA ALA A 8 13.78 15.28 23.95
C ALA A 8 13.20 13.94 23.42
N PRO A 9 14.00 12.87 23.33
CA PRO A 9 13.51 11.58 22.84
C PRO A 9 12.41 11.05 23.75
N LEU A 10 11.40 10.42 23.16
CA LEU A 10 10.33 9.78 23.91
C LEU A 10 10.91 8.52 24.57
N LEU A 11 10.94 8.49 25.89
CA LEU A 11 11.39 7.31 26.64
C LEU A 11 10.25 6.30 26.70
N VAL A 12 10.41 5.16 26.03
CA VAL A 12 9.48 4.03 26.08
C VAL A 12 10.07 2.96 26.99
N LEU A 13 9.25 2.38 27.86
CA LEU A 13 9.65 1.24 28.69
C LEU A 13 9.67 -0.02 27.81
N THR A 14 10.84 -0.65 27.70
CA THR A 14 10.95 -1.96 27.07
C THR A 14 10.42 -3.06 28.02
N PRO A 15 10.05 -4.25 27.51
CA PRO A 15 9.46 -5.32 28.34
C PRO A 15 10.33 -5.80 29.51
N ASP A 16 11.63 -5.51 29.48
CA ASP A 16 12.62 -5.77 30.54
C ASP A 16 12.76 -4.62 31.55
N GLY A 17 11.99 -3.53 31.40
CA GLY A 17 11.95 -2.40 32.35
C GLY A 17 13.05 -1.35 32.15
N GLU A 18 13.91 -1.54 31.15
CA GLU A 18 14.88 -0.53 30.74
C GLU A 18 14.19 0.57 29.91
N SER A 19 14.78 1.77 29.93
CA SER A 19 14.27 2.89 29.15
C SER A 19 15.24 3.25 28.06
N THR A 20 14.83 3.04 26.80
CA THR A 20 15.60 3.45 25.64
C THR A 20 15.09 4.78 25.12
N ALA A 21 16.02 5.65 24.72
CA ALA A 21 15.69 6.88 24.03
C ALA A 21 15.13 6.50 22.66
N VAL A 22 13.82 6.64 22.46
CA VAL A 22 13.21 6.46 21.16
C VAL A 22 13.25 7.78 20.41
N ILE A 23 13.92 7.78 19.26
CA ILE A 23 14.03 8.94 18.37
C ILE A 23 13.03 8.81 17.22
N SER A 24 12.83 9.88 16.46
CA SER A 24 11.94 9.87 15.29
C SER A 24 12.26 8.73 14.34
N ASP A 25 13.54 8.46 14.13
CA ASP A 25 14.04 7.53 13.13
C ASP A 25 13.66 6.07 13.45
N ASP A 26 13.40 5.75 14.72
CA ASP A 26 12.91 4.44 15.16
C ASP A 26 11.46 4.17 14.73
N PHE A 27 10.76 5.16 14.18
CA PHE A 27 9.39 5.04 13.70
C PHE A 27 9.26 5.18 12.17
N PHE A 28 10.31 5.60 11.47
CA PHE A 28 10.29 5.88 10.03
C PHE A 28 11.10 4.85 9.24
N PHE A 29 10.58 3.63 9.12
CA PHE A 29 11.15 2.62 8.23
C PHE A 29 10.48 2.67 6.85
N ALA A 30 11.28 2.84 5.80
CA ALA A 30 10.81 2.70 4.43
C ALA A 30 10.55 1.22 4.10
N GLY A 31 9.45 0.95 3.41
CA GLY A 31 9.16 -0.38 2.88
C GLY A 31 10.12 -0.84 1.79
N ASN A 32 10.23 -2.17 1.60
CA ASN A 32 11.10 -2.75 0.58
C ASN A 32 10.50 -2.57 -0.83
N THR A 33 11.14 -1.72 -1.64
CA THR A 33 10.73 -1.45 -3.03
C THR A 33 11.51 -2.25 -4.08
N GLU A 34 12.35 -3.23 -3.67
CA GLU A 34 13.05 -4.16 -4.55
C GLU A 34 12.10 -5.24 -5.12
N ASN A 35 11.09 -4.80 -5.86
CA ASN A 35 10.10 -5.67 -6.49
C ASN A 35 9.71 -5.15 -7.88
N ARG A 36 8.98 -5.97 -8.65
CA ARG A 36 8.63 -5.67 -10.05
C ARG A 36 7.86 -4.36 -10.26
N PHE A 37 7.23 -3.86 -9.20
CA PHE A 37 6.46 -2.62 -9.24
C PHE A 37 7.22 -1.43 -8.67
N GLY A 38 8.35 -1.63 -7.98
CA GLY A 38 9.04 -0.54 -7.30
C GLY A 38 8.19 0.14 -6.22
N PHE A 39 7.18 -0.56 -5.67
CA PHE A 39 6.21 -0.02 -4.72
C PHE A 39 6.00 -0.99 -3.56
N ASN A 40 5.89 -0.45 -2.35
CA ASN A 40 5.49 -1.21 -1.16
C ASN A 40 4.38 -0.47 -0.41
N ALA A 41 3.35 -1.20 0.00
CA ALA A 41 2.34 -0.71 0.93
C ALA A 41 2.52 -1.38 2.30
N THR A 42 2.89 -0.59 3.31
CA THR A 42 2.84 -1.01 4.71
C THR A 42 1.43 -0.75 5.24
N LEU A 43 0.70 -1.83 5.50
CA LEU A 43 -0.71 -1.78 5.85
C LEU A 43 -0.93 -1.47 7.33
N GLY A 44 -1.72 -0.45 7.64
CA GLY A 44 -2.16 -0.10 8.99
C GLY A 44 -3.68 -0.23 9.12
N ASN A 45 -4.20 -1.41 8.80
CA ASN A 45 -5.61 -1.78 8.91
C ASN A 45 -5.89 -2.60 10.18
N VAL A 46 -7.13 -3.00 10.42
CA VAL A 46 -7.54 -3.74 11.63
C VAL A 46 -6.78 -5.06 11.86
N GLN A 47 -6.21 -5.66 10.82
CA GLN A 47 -5.39 -6.88 10.97
C GLN A 47 -4.00 -6.56 11.55
N ALA A 48 -3.42 -5.42 11.19
CA ALA A 48 -2.13 -4.96 11.72
C ALA A 48 -2.29 -4.20 13.04
N PHE A 49 -3.39 -3.45 13.21
CA PHE A 49 -3.72 -2.68 14.40
C PHE A 49 -5.14 -3.02 14.88
N PRO A 50 -5.30 -4.07 15.71
CA PRO A 50 -6.62 -4.51 16.19
C PRO A 50 -7.44 -3.44 16.92
N GLY A 51 -6.77 -2.43 17.51
CA GLY A 51 -7.41 -1.28 18.15
C GLY A 51 -8.25 -0.41 17.20
N LEU A 52 -8.10 -0.58 15.88
CA LEU A 52 -8.94 0.08 14.87
C LEU A 52 -10.32 -0.57 14.71
N ASN A 53 -10.55 -1.72 15.34
CA ASN A 53 -11.84 -2.40 15.25
C ASN A 53 -12.95 -1.48 15.76
N THR A 54 -14.06 -1.43 15.03
CA THR A 54 -15.24 -0.57 15.27
C THR A 54 -15.02 0.93 15.05
N LEU A 55 -13.78 1.41 14.87
CA LEU A 55 -13.49 2.82 14.63
C LEU A 55 -13.72 3.24 13.17
N GLY A 56 -13.83 2.27 12.26
CA GLY A 56 -14.16 2.54 10.85
C GLY A 56 -13.06 3.29 10.09
N VAL A 57 -11.81 3.21 10.53
CA VAL A 57 -10.67 3.90 9.90
C VAL A 57 -9.46 2.99 9.77
N SER A 58 -8.64 3.23 8.74
CA SER A 58 -7.31 2.64 8.61
C SER A 58 -6.36 3.59 7.90
N ILE A 59 -5.06 3.35 8.03
CA ILE A 59 -4.02 4.13 7.37
C ILE A 59 -3.02 3.20 6.70
N ASN A 60 -2.52 3.54 5.51
CA ASN A 60 -1.40 2.85 4.89
C ASN A 60 -0.27 3.85 4.64
N ARG A 61 0.95 3.31 4.64
CA ARG A 61 2.13 4.01 4.13
C ARG A 61 2.54 3.35 2.81
N GLY A 62 2.63 4.14 1.76
CA GLY A 62 3.18 3.75 0.46
C GLY A 62 4.59 4.29 0.30
N ASP A 63 5.54 3.43 -0.08
CA ASP A 63 6.91 3.79 -0.45
C ASP A 63 7.13 3.45 -1.92
N PHE A 64 7.72 4.38 -2.68
CA PHE A 64 8.00 4.23 -4.10
C PHE A 64 9.49 4.40 -4.40
N ALA A 65 10.07 3.46 -5.15
CA ALA A 65 11.35 3.65 -5.83
C ALA A 65 11.17 4.67 -6.99
N PRO A 66 12.27 5.27 -7.52
CA PRO A 66 12.19 6.07 -8.74
C PRO A 66 11.53 5.31 -9.89
N GLY A 67 10.42 5.83 -10.42
CA GLY A 67 9.62 5.16 -11.46
C GLY A 67 8.71 4.04 -10.97
N GLY A 68 8.62 3.81 -9.66
CA GLY A 68 7.73 2.83 -9.05
C GLY A 68 6.25 3.12 -9.32
N LEU A 69 5.44 2.07 -9.31
CA LEU A 69 4.04 2.10 -9.67
C LEU A 69 3.20 1.38 -8.62
N ASN A 70 2.28 2.12 -8.00
CA ASN A 70 1.12 1.50 -7.37
C ASN A 70 0.13 1.17 -8.50
N ALA A 71 0.13 -0.09 -8.94
CA ALA A 71 -0.64 -0.52 -10.11
C ALA A 71 -2.12 -0.17 -9.96
N LEU A 72 -2.82 0.03 -11.09
CA LEU A 72 -4.23 0.40 -11.08
C LEU A 72 -5.05 -0.58 -10.22
N HIS A 73 -5.73 -0.04 -9.21
CA HIS A 73 -6.53 -0.81 -8.26
C HIS A 73 -7.70 0.04 -7.74
N SER A 74 -8.58 -0.60 -6.98
CA SER A 74 -9.66 0.07 -6.26
C SER A 74 -9.81 -0.48 -4.83
N HIS A 75 -10.50 0.30 -4.02
CA HIS A 75 -10.87 -0.05 -2.65
C HIS A 75 -12.39 -0.25 -2.58
N PRO A 76 -12.89 -1.49 -2.49
CA PRO A 76 -14.32 -1.76 -2.61
C PRO A 76 -15.17 -1.24 -1.44
N ARG A 77 -14.55 -0.81 -0.34
CA ARG A 77 -15.25 -0.42 0.90
C ARG A 77 -14.79 0.90 1.49
N ALA A 78 -14.00 1.70 0.76
CA ALA A 78 -13.49 2.96 1.31
C ALA A 78 -13.16 3.98 0.22
N ALA A 79 -13.27 5.25 0.58
CA ALA A 79 -12.55 6.32 -0.09
C ALA A 79 -11.11 6.37 0.44
N GLU A 80 -10.19 6.87 -0.38
CA GLU A 80 -8.78 7.00 -0.04
C GLU A 80 -8.35 8.47 -0.13
N LEU A 81 -7.80 9.00 0.97
CA LEU A 81 -7.21 10.33 1.01
C LEU A 81 -5.70 10.21 0.97
N TYR A 82 -5.07 10.83 -0.03
CA TYR A 82 -3.63 10.78 -0.29
C TYR A 82 -2.93 12.06 0.22
N ASN A 83 -1.86 11.89 1.01
CA ASN A 83 -0.91 12.97 1.29
C ASN A 83 0.48 12.59 0.75
N VAL A 84 1.05 13.46 -0.09
CA VAL A 84 2.36 13.24 -0.74
C VAL A 84 3.43 13.97 0.06
N GLY A 85 4.51 13.27 0.42
CA GLY A 85 5.65 13.87 1.12
C GLY A 85 6.69 14.52 0.19
N ASP A 86 7.53 15.39 0.76
CA ASP A 86 8.56 16.16 0.02
C ASP A 86 9.90 15.41 -0.19
N VAL A 87 10.00 14.15 0.22
CA VAL A 87 11.20 13.29 0.12
C VAL A 87 10.90 12.06 -0.73
N ALA A 88 11.88 11.15 -0.92
CA ALA A 88 11.74 9.90 -1.69
C ALA A 88 10.31 9.35 -1.62
N ALA A 89 9.65 9.26 -2.79
CA ALA A 89 8.19 9.35 -2.92
C ALA A 89 7.47 8.46 -1.90
N GLN A 90 6.94 9.13 -0.87
CA GLN A 90 6.19 8.54 0.21
C GLN A 90 4.78 9.10 0.19
N VAL A 91 3.83 8.22 0.44
CA VAL A 91 2.43 8.59 0.54
C VAL A 91 1.88 8.01 1.83
N ILE A 92 1.14 8.83 2.57
CA ILE A 92 0.27 8.35 3.63
C ILE A 92 -1.16 8.37 3.10
N THR A 93 -1.83 7.23 3.16
CA THR A 93 -3.22 7.13 2.73
C THR A 93 -4.14 6.76 3.87
N ALA A 94 -5.24 7.50 4.01
CA ALA A 94 -6.26 7.25 5.02
C ALA A 94 -7.54 6.74 4.37
N PHE A 95 -8.19 5.79 5.04
CA PHE A 95 -9.43 5.17 4.61
C PHE A 95 -10.51 5.34 5.66
N ASN A 96 -11.75 5.59 5.21
CA ASN A 96 -12.95 5.55 6.04
C ASN A 96 -13.52 4.13 6.20
N SER A 97 -12.63 3.13 6.26
CA SER A 97 -12.95 1.74 6.62
C SER A 97 -11.78 1.15 7.36
N GLN A 98 -12.05 0.35 8.40
CA GLN A 98 -11.01 -0.39 9.12
C GLN A 98 -10.37 -1.50 8.27
N LEU A 99 -11.03 -1.90 7.18
CA LEU A 99 -10.55 -2.90 6.23
C LEU A 99 -11.06 -2.55 4.83
N PRO A 100 -10.38 -1.63 4.11
CA PRO A 100 -10.84 -1.13 2.81
C PRO A 100 -10.88 -2.21 1.72
N GLY A 101 -9.97 -3.19 1.80
CA GLY A 101 -9.75 -4.21 0.76
C GLY A 101 -9.03 -3.63 -0.45
N VAL A 102 -8.51 -4.49 -1.34
CA VAL A 102 -7.82 -4.07 -2.56
C VAL A 102 -8.29 -4.96 -3.70
N VAL A 103 -8.63 -4.36 -4.84
CA VAL A 103 -8.88 -5.07 -6.10
C VAL A 103 -7.90 -4.54 -7.13
N ALA A 104 -6.85 -5.30 -7.42
CA ALA A 104 -5.87 -4.93 -8.43
C ALA A 104 -6.40 -5.26 -9.84
N ALA A 105 -6.54 -4.24 -10.70
CA ALA A 105 -7.26 -4.38 -11.96
C ALA A 105 -6.67 -5.48 -12.86
N ALA A 106 -5.38 -5.41 -13.17
CA ALA A 106 -4.77 -6.35 -14.10
C ALA A 106 -4.71 -7.81 -13.56
N PRO A 107 -4.28 -8.08 -12.32
CA PRO A 107 -4.39 -9.42 -11.73
C PRO A 107 -5.82 -9.95 -11.68
N SER A 108 -6.81 -9.11 -11.34
CA SER A 108 -8.23 -9.53 -11.30
C SER A 108 -8.80 -9.84 -12.69
N LEU A 109 -8.28 -9.23 -13.75
CA LEU A 109 -8.75 -9.44 -15.12
C LEU A 109 -8.02 -10.60 -15.83
N PHE A 110 -6.71 -10.71 -15.63
CA PHE A 110 -5.83 -11.58 -16.41
C PHE A 110 -5.19 -12.72 -15.61
N GLY A 111 -5.36 -12.76 -14.28
CA GLY A 111 -4.81 -13.81 -13.40
C GLY A 111 -5.78 -14.25 -12.31
N SER A 112 -7.09 -14.10 -12.52
CA SER A 112 -8.11 -14.59 -11.57
C SER A 112 -8.19 -16.11 -11.57
N ASP A 113 -8.64 -16.68 -10.45
CA ASP A 113 -8.99 -18.11 -10.33
C ASP A 113 -10.44 -18.26 -9.84
N PRO A 114 -11.37 -18.82 -10.64
CA PRO A 114 -11.18 -19.29 -12.02
C PRO A 114 -10.88 -18.15 -13.01
N GLU A 115 -10.22 -18.48 -14.12
CA GLU A 115 -9.92 -17.50 -15.16
C GLU A 115 -11.17 -16.94 -15.84
N ILE A 116 -11.17 -15.64 -16.15
CA ILE A 116 -12.16 -15.06 -17.06
C ILE A 116 -11.94 -15.65 -18.47
N PRO A 117 -12.98 -16.15 -19.16
CA PRO A 117 -12.83 -16.73 -20.50
C PRO A 117 -12.19 -15.76 -21.51
N ASP A 118 -11.26 -16.26 -22.32
CA ASP A 118 -10.52 -15.44 -23.29
C ASP A 118 -11.44 -14.66 -24.24
N ALA A 119 -12.53 -15.31 -24.68
CA ALA A 119 -13.50 -14.70 -25.59
C ALA A 119 -14.20 -13.48 -24.97
N VAL A 120 -14.53 -13.53 -23.68
CA VAL A 120 -15.16 -12.41 -22.97
C VAL A 120 -14.22 -11.22 -22.91
N LEU A 121 -12.95 -11.44 -22.57
CA LEU A 121 -11.96 -10.36 -22.54
C LEU A 121 -11.67 -9.84 -23.96
N ALA A 122 -11.53 -10.71 -24.94
CA ALA A 122 -11.28 -10.33 -26.34
C ALA A 122 -12.39 -9.43 -26.90
N GLU A 123 -13.66 -9.77 -26.61
CA GLU A 123 -14.82 -8.97 -27.01
C GLU A 123 -14.84 -7.61 -26.30
N ASN A 124 -14.62 -7.57 -24.99
CA ASN A 124 -14.66 -6.32 -24.21
C ASN A 124 -13.51 -5.36 -24.54
N TYR A 125 -12.32 -5.90 -24.84
CA TYR A 125 -11.15 -5.11 -25.22
C TYR A 125 -11.03 -4.87 -26.73
N GLN A 126 -11.90 -5.50 -27.54
CA GLN A 126 -11.89 -5.41 -29.00
C GLN A 126 -10.53 -5.79 -29.62
N VAL A 127 -9.95 -6.88 -29.11
CA VAL A 127 -8.65 -7.41 -29.54
C VAL A 127 -8.73 -8.91 -29.81
N ASP A 128 -7.75 -9.45 -30.54
CA ASP A 128 -7.65 -10.89 -30.75
C ASP A 128 -7.42 -11.65 -29.45
N VAL A 129 -7.98 -12.87 -29.37
CA VAL A 129 -7.73 -13.83 -28.28
C VAL A 129 -6.23 -14.08 -28.05
N LYS A 130 -5.40 -13.97 -29.09
CA LYS A 130 -3.94 -14.11 -28.96
C LYS A 130 -3.31 -13.00 -28.09
N ILE A 131 -3.83 -11.78 -28.16
CA ILE A 131 -3.39 -10.66 -27.31
C ILE A 131 -3.83 -10.92 -25.86
N ILE A 132 -5.06 -11.40 -25.63
CA ILE A 132 -5.53 -11.75 -24.29
C ILE A 132 -4.66 -12.83 -23.65
N ARG A 133 -4.35 -13.91 -24.38
CA ARG A 133 -3.46 -14.97 -23.88
C ARG A 133 -2.05 -14.45 -23.59
N LEU A 134 -1.54 -13.54 -24.42
CA LEU A 134 -0.26 -12.88 -24.16
C LEU A 134 -0.31 -12.08 -22.85
N LEU A 135 -1.39 -11.33 -22.59
CA LEU A 135 -1.57 -10.59 -21.34
C LEU A 135 -1.66 -11.54 -20.13
N LYS A 136 -2.50 -12.59 -20.22
CA LYS A 136 -2.62 -13.61 -19.17
C LYS A 136 -1.28 -14.25 -18.81
N SER A 137 -0.41 -14.50 -19.79
CA SER A 137 0.94 -15.06 -19.53
C SER A 137 1.86 -14.21 -18.64
N LYS A 138 1.46 -12.99 -18.26
CA LYS A 138 2.22 -12.06 -17.40
C LYS A 138 1.72 -12.01 -15.94
N PHE A 139 0.67 -12.74 -15.62
CA PHE A 139 0.00 -12.80 -14.32
C PHE A 139 -0.16 -14.24 -13.86
#